data_AF-A0A538P304-F1
#
_entry.id   AF-A0A538P304-F1
#
_cell.length_a   1.000
_cell.length_b   1.000
_cell.length_c   1.000
_cell.angle_alpha   90.00
_cell.angle_beta   90.00
_cell.angle_gamma   90.00
#
_symmetry.space_group_name_H-M   'P 1'
#
loop_
_entity.id
_entity.type
_entity.pdbx_description
1 polymer ?
#
loop_
_entity_poly.entity_id
_entity_poly.type
_entity_poly.pdbx_seq_one_letter_code
_entity_poly.pdbx_strand_id
1 'polypeptide(L)'
;MDKAALQVNGFTEASIRDPGKPSLEALLIQFWQWLQTVDERTIAGENPSFDRDFLLASAERYTMDFQLGYRTVDLHSLCYCDHLRRGIAPPIKNGRSDLNLDRILAHLGLPAEPTPHHAMVGAKLEAEAFSRLVRGEGLLEEFAGKQTPNGVGGRD
;
A
#
# COMPACT_ATOMS: atom_id res chain seq x y z
N MET A 1 -5.85 -6.43 22.72
CA MET A 1 -5.09 -7.03 21.60
C MET A 1 -6.07 -7.85 20.78
N ASP A 2 -6.13 -7.61 19.47
CA ASP A 2 -7.06 -8.29 18.58
C ASP A 2 -6.44 -9.59 18.04
N LYS A 3 -7.12 -10.72 18.23
CA LYS A 3 -6.65 -12.03 17.77
C LYS A 3 -6.74 -12.17 16.25
N ALA A 4 -7.72 -11.53 15.61
CA ALA A 4 -7.87 -11.58 14.15
C ALA A 4 -6.69 -10.88 13.47
N ALA A 5 -6.27 -9.71 13.99
CA ALA A 5 -5.12 -8.97 13.45
C ALA A 5 -3.81 -9.76 13.53
N LEU A 6 -3.60 -10.54 14.60
CA LEU A 6 -2.43 -11.41 14.72
C LEU A 6 -2.42 -12.51 13.66
N GLN A 7 -3.58 -13.15 13.42
CA GLN A 7 -3.72 -14.18 12.40
C GLN A 7 -3.50 -13.64 10.99
N VAL A 8 -4.11 -12.50 10.67
CA VAL A 8 -3.99 -11.83 9.36
C VAL A 8 -2.53 -11.53 9.04
N ASN A 9 -1.78 -11.00 10.00
CA ASN A 9 -0.40 -10.54 9.80
C ASN A 9 0.68 -11.58 10.17
N GLY A 10 0.27 -12.79 10.60
CA GLY A 10 1.21 -13.84 10.99
C GLY A 10 2.01 -13.54 12.26
N PHE A 11 1.59 -12.57 13.07
CA PHE A 11 2.24 -12.23 14.34
C PHE A 11 1.77 -13.15 15.47
N THR A 12 2.65 -13.37 16.45
CA THR A 12 2.31 -14.05 17.71
C THR A 12 2.33 -13.03 18.84
N GLU A 13 1.61 -13.30 19.93
CA GLU A 13 1.66 -12.43 21.11
C GLU A 13 3.09 -12.25 21.63
N ALA A 14 3.86 -13.35 21.66
CA ALA A 14 5.25 -13.32 22.06
C ALA A 14 6.10 -12.43 21.14
N SER A 15 5.90 -12.50 19.83
CA SER A 15 6.73 -11.73 18.89
C SER A 15 6.44 -10.24 18.93
N ILE A 16 5.21 -9.81 19.23
CA ILE A 16 4.89 -8.38 19.34
C ILE A 16 5.24 -7.78 20.70
N ARG A 17 5.52 -8.62 21.70
CA ARG A 17 5.97 -8.22 23.04
C ARG A 17 7.47 -8.41 23.25
N ASP A 18 8.20 -8.78 22.21
CA ASP A 18 9.64 -9.00 22.26
C ASP A 18 10.36 -7.72 22.76
N PRO A 19 11.01 -7.76 23.94
CA PRO A 19 11.68 -6.59 24.50
C PRO A 19 12.93 -6.18 23.70
N GLY A 20 13.42 -7.03 22.80
CA GLY A 20 14.50 -6.69 21.87
C GLY A 20 14.07 -5.79 20.72
N LYS A 21 12.76 -5.60 20.49
CA LYS A 21 12.25 -4.71 19.45
C LYS A 21 12.29 -3.24 19.91
N PRO A 22 12.58 -2.30 18.99
CA PRO A 22 12.48 -0.88 19.32
C PRO A 22 11.05 -0.51 19.75
N SER A 23 10.94 0.47 20.65
CA SER A 23 9.63 1.05 20.99
C SER A 23 9.02 1.75 19.78
N LEU A 24 7.69 1.93 19.79
CA LEU A 24 7.00 2.70 18.74
C LEU A 24 7.58 4.12 18.61
N GLU A 25 7.90 4.77 19.73
CA GLU A 25 8.54 6.10 19.75
C GLU A 25 9.87 6.08 18.99
N ALA A 26 10.74 5.12 19.28
CA ALA A 26 12.04 4.98 18.62
C ALA A 26 11.89 4.67 17.12
N LEU A 27 10.87 3.89 16.73
CA LEU A 27 10.56 3.63 15.32
C LEU A 27 10.07 4.88 14.59
N LEU A 28 9.20 5.68 15.22
CA LEU A 28 8.73 6.93 14.63
C LEU A 28 9.87 7.91 14.41
N ILE A 29 10.76 8.09 15.39
CA ILE A 29 11.94 8.97 15.25
C ILE A 29 12.80 8.52 14.06
N GLN A 30 13.12 7.23 13.96
CA GLN A 30 13.91 6.69 12.85
C GLN A 30 13.19 6.86 11.51
N PHE A 31 11.88 6.63 11.47
CA PHE A 31 11.07 6.80 10.27
C PHE A 31 11.05 8.26 9.80
N TRP A 32 10.89 9.22 10.71
CA TRP A 32 10.94 10.65 10.39
C TRP A 32 12.31 11.10 9.92
N GLN A 33 13.39 10.58 10.50
CA GLN A 33 14.76 10.85 10.03
C GLN A 33 14.99 10.32 8.62
N TRP A 34 14.56 9.09 8.35
CA TRP A 34 14.61 8.51 6.99
C TRP A 34 13.76 9.33 6.01
N LEU A 35 12.57 9.76 6.42
CA LEU A 35 11.68 10.56 5.58
C LEU A 35 12.35 11.87 5.10
N GLN A 36 13.27 12.44 5.89
CA GLN A 36 14.01 13.63 5.48
C GLN A 36 14.96 13.40 4.30
N THR A 37 15.31 12.15 3.99
CA THR A 37 16.13 11.79 2.82
C THR A 37 15.32 11.55 1.55
N VAL A 38 14.00 11.65 1.62
CA VAL A 38 13.09 11.43 0.49
C VAL A 38 12.61 12.78 -0.03
N ASP A 39 12.71 13.01 -1.34
CA ASP A 39 12.30 14.28 -1.95
C ASP A 39 10.77 14.40 -2.08
N GLU A 40 10.12 13.36 -2.62
CA GLU A 40 8.66 13.29 -2.78
C GLU A 40 8.09 12.38 -1.69
N ARG A 41 7.24 12.95 -0.84
CA ARG A 41 6.76 12.32 0.41
C ARG A 41 5.26 12.09 0.41
N THR A 42 4.62 12.13 -0.76
CA THR A 42 3.19 11.84 -0.85
C THR A 42 2.98 10.36 -0.60
N ILE A 43 2.13 10.02 0.36
CA ILE A 43 1.82 8.62 0.67
C ILE A 43 1.02 8.04 -0.49
N ALA A 44 1.47 6.90 -0.99
CA ALA A 44 0.78 6.12 -2.00
C ALA A 44 0.58 4.69 -1.51
N GLY A 45 -0.61 4.14 -1.72
CA GLY A 45 -0.96 2.78 -1.31
C GLY A 45 -2.39 2.40 -1.69
N GLU A 46 -2.86 1.22 -1.31
CA GLU A 46 -4.28 0.85 -1.31
C GLU A 46 -4.95 1.34 -0.02
N ASN A 47 -5.99 2.18 -0.14
CA ASN A 47 -6.60 2.85 1.01
C ASN A 47 -5.59 3.59 1.94
N PRO A 48 -4.69 4.43 1.39
CA PRO A 48 -3.57 5.01 2.13
C PRO A 48 -4.00 6.02 3.22
N SER A 49 -5.29 6.39 3.24
CA SER A 49 -5.86 7.21 4.30
C SER A 49 -5.78 6.52 5.66
N PHE A 50 -5.96 5.20 5.70
CA PHE A 50 -5.87 4.42 6.93
C PHE A 50 -4.44 4.45 7.48
N ASP A 51 -3.44 4.21 6.65
CA ASP A 51 -2.02 4.21 7.03
C ASP A 51 -1.55 5.58 7.50
N ARG A 52 -1.94 6.65 6.78
CA ARG A 52 -1.65 8.03 7.18
C ARG A 52 -2.22 8.32 8.57
N ASP A 53 -3.49 8.00 8.79
CA ASP A 53 -4.17 8.31 10.05
C ASP A 53 -3.63 7.43 11.19
N PHE A 54 -3.20 6.20 10.89
CA PHE A 54 -2.50 5.33 11.84
C PHE A 54 -1.15 5.93 12.28
N LEU A 55 -0.37 6.48 11.35
CA LEU A 55 0.88 7.18 11.66
C LEU A 55 0.63 8.48 12.44
N LEU A 56 -0.40 9.24 12.07
CA LEU A 56 -0.79 10.47 12.78
C LEU A 56 -1.14 10.16 14.24
N ALA A 57 -2.05 9.22 14.47
CA ALA A 57 -2.42 8.79 15.82
C ALA A 57 -1.23 8.20 16.59
N SER A 58 -0.23 7.65 15.90
CA SER A 58 1.00 7.16 16.52
C SER A 58 1.91 8.31 16.97
N ALA A 59 2.07 9.35 16.13
CA ALA A 59 2.83 10.55 16.47
C ALA A 59 2.19 11.35 17.63
N GLU A 60 0.86 11.50 17.61
CA GLU A 60 0.11 12.21 18.64
C GLU A 60 0.30 11.59 20.04
N ARG A 61 0.42 10.26 20.14
CA ARG A 61 0.68 9.55 21.42
C ARG A 61 1.97 9.99 22.11
N TYR A 62 2.94 10.47 21.33
CA TYR A 62 4.23 10.94 21.83
C TYR A 62 4.41 12.45 21.65
N THR A 63 3.33 13.19 21.35
CA THR A 63 3.37 14.64 21.11
C THR A 63 4.41 15.04 20.05
N MET A 64 4.57 14.20 19.02
CA MET A 64 5.48 14.45 17.91
C MET A 64 4.78 15.20 16.79
N ASP A 65 5.50 16.12 16.15
CA ASP A 65 5.02 16.78 14.93
C ASP A 65 4.86 15.77 13.80
N PHE A 66 3.68 15.76 13.18
CA PHE A 66 3.41 14.91 12.03
C PHE A 66 4.06 15.49 10.76
N GLN A 67 4.92 14.71 10.11
CA GLN A 67 5.80 15.20 9.04
C GLN A 67 5.28 14.94 7.61
N LEU A 68 4.13 14.27 7.46
CA LEU A 68 3.55 13.93 6.15
C LEU A 68 2.40 14.87 5.79
N GLY A 69 2.20 15.07 4.49
CA GLY A 69 1.11 15.88 3.97
C GLY A 69 -0.26 15.21 4.07
N TYR A 70 -1.32 15.99 3.86
CA TYR A 70 -2.69 15.47 3.84
C TYR A 70 -3.01 14.66 2.57
N ARG A 71 -2.35 15.00 1.46
CA ARG A 71 -2.61 14.42 0.13
C ARG A 71 -2.06 13.00 0.09
N THR A 72 -2.80 12.12 -0.56
CA THR A 72 -2.43 10.73 -0.79
C THR A 72 -2.77 10.34 -2.23
N VAL A 73 -2.09 9.32 -2.75
CA VAL A 73 -2.41 8.70 -4.04
C VAL A 73 -2.94 7.30 -3.77
N ASP A 74 -4.23 7.10 -4.02
CA ASP A 74 -4.90 5.83 -3.75
C ASP A 74 -4.89 4.90 -4.98
N LEU A 75 -4.30 3.72 -4.82
CA LEU A 75 -4.21 2.68 -5.84
C LEU A 75 -5.60 2.23 -6.31
N HIS A 76 -6.57 2.17 -5.38
CA HIS A 76 -7.96 1.89 -5.70
C HIS A 76 -8.49 2.85 -6.77
N SER A 77 -8.29 4.16 -6.53
CA SER A 77 -8.78 5.22 -7.41
C SER A 77 -8.13 5.15 -8.78
N LEU A 78 -6.83 4.84 -8.84
CA LEU A 78 -6.12 4.67 -10.12
C LEU A 78 -6.65 3.47 -10.91
N CYS A 79 -6.84 2.32 -10.27
CA CYS A 79 -7.38 1.13 -10.93
C CYS A 79 -8.85 1.32 -11.35
N TYR A 80 -9.64 2.01 -10.53
CA TYR A 80 -11.01 2.38 -10.88
C TYR A 80 -11.05 3.24 -12.16
N CYS A 81 -10.18 4.24 -12.25
CA CYS A 81 -10.02 5.07 -13.45
C CYS A 81 -9.57 4.26 -14.67
N ASP A 82 -8.61 3.34 -14.51
CA ASP A 82 -8.16 2.48 -15.61
C ASP A 82 -9.27 1.56 -16.12
N HIS A 83 -10.07 0.97 -15.22
CA HIS A 83 -11.25 0.19 -15.59
C HIS A 83 -12.22 1.00 -16.47
N LEU A 84 -12.61 2.19 -16.01
CA LEU A 84 -13.53 3.06 -16.75
C LEU A 84 -12.97 3.45 -18.12
N ARG A 85 -11.69 3.83 -18.18
CA ARG A 85 -11.01 4.20 -19.43
C ARG A 85 -11.03 3.04 -20.46
N ARG A 86 -10.95 1.80 -19.99
CA ARG A 86 -10.97 0.58 -20.82
C ARG A 86 -12.37 0.06 -21.11
N GLY A 87 -13.42 0.73 -20.66
CA GLY A 87 -14.80 0.24 -20.78
C GLY A 87 -15.09 -1.00 -19.94
N ILE A 88 -14.27 -1.28 -18.92
CA ILE A 88 -14.47 -2.37 -17.97
C ILE A 88 -15.27 -1.81 -16.79
N ALA A 89 -16.41 -2.42 -16.47
CA ALA A 89 -17.19 -2.02 -15.31
C ALA A 89 -16.43 -2.39 -14.02
N PRO A 90 -16.15 -1.42 -13.12
CA PRO A 90 -15.57 -1.73 -11.82
C PRO A 90 -16.47 -2.71 -11.06
N PRO A 91 -15.92 -3.75 -10.42
CA PRO A 91 -16.73 -4.69 -9.67
C PRO A 91 -17.42 -3.97 -8.51
N ILE A 92 -18.68 -4.33 -8.24
CA ILE A 92 -19.49 -3.73 -7.17
C ILE A 92 -19.88 -4.79 -6.16
N LYS A 93 -19.75 -4.47 -4.87
CA LYS A 93 -20.26 -5.28 -3.76
C LYS A 93 -20.89 -4.34 -2.73
N ASN A 94 -22.11 -4.65 -2.29
CA ASN A 94 -22.84 -3.82 -1.32
C ASN A 94 -22.94 -2.33 -1.74
N GLY A 95 -23.19 -2.07 -3.03
CA GLY A 95 -23.38 -0.72 -3.57
C GLY A 95 -22.11 0.13 -3.72
N ARG A 96 -20.92 -0.43 -3.55
CA ARG A 96 -19.62 0.26 -3.69
C ARG A 96 -18.63 -0.59 -4.49
N SER A 97 -17.63 0.06 -5.06
CA SER A 97 -16.52 -0.62 -5.74
C SER A 97 -15.84 -1.62 -4.81
N ASP A 98 -15.67 -2.84 -5.29
CA ASP A 98 -15.05 -3.97 -4.60
C ASP A 98 -13.68 -4.24 -5.22
N LEU A 99 -12.88 -3.18 -5.40
CA LEU A 99 -11.50 -3.23 -5.89
C LEU A 99 -10.56 -3.24 -4.68
N ASN A 100 -10.27 -4.42 -4.16
CA ASN A 100 -9.22 -4.61 -3.17
C ASN A 100 -7.88 -4.89 -3.85
N LEU A 101 -6.79 -4.93 -3.05
CA LEU A 101 -5.45 -5.21 -3.56
C LEU A 101 -5.39 -6.46 -4.45
N ASP A 102 -5.91 -7.61 -4.01
CA ASP A 102 -5.89 -8.85 -4.80
C ASP A 102 -6.51 -8.70 -6.20
N ARG A 103 -7.63 -7.97 -6.30
CA ARG A 103 -8.30 -7.73 -7.59
C ARG A 103 -7.52 -6.78 -8.48
N ILE A 104 -6.90 -5.76 -7.88
CA ILE A 104 -6.01 -4.85 -8.59
C ILE A 104 -4.80 -5.63 -9.13
N LEU A 105 -4.18 -6.47 -8.31
CA LEU A 105 -3.05 -7.31 -8.72
C LEU A 105 -3.44 -8.28 -9.84
N ALA A 106 -4.59 -8.94 -9.72
CA ALA A 106 -5.10 -9.84 -10.75
C ALA A 106 -5.35 -9.11 -12.08
N HIS A 107 -5.94 -7.90 -12.05
CA HIS A 107 -6.13 -7.06 -13.23
C HIS A 107 -4.80 -6.72 -13.93
N LEU A 108 -3.72 -6.59 -13.17
CA LEU A 108 -2.37 -6.26 -13.65
C LEU A 108 -1.49 -7.49 -13.95
N GLY A 109 -2.06 -8.71 -13.88
CA GLY A 109 -1.32 -9.95 -14.11
C GLY A 109 -0.27 -10.26 -13.04
N LEU A 110 -0.42 -9.69 -11.84
CA LEU A 110 0.44 -9.89 -10.68
C LEU A 110 -0.10 -11.01 -9.78
N PRO A 111 0.78 -11.68 -9.01
CA PRO A 111 0.32 -12.64 -8.01
C PRO A 111 -0.46 -11.94 -6.89
N ALA A 112 -1.37 -12.67 -6.25
CA ALA A 112 -2.02 -12.22 -5.02
C ALA A 112 -0.99 -12.03 -3.89
N GLU A 113 -1.33 -11.23 -2.88
CA GLU A 113 -0.46 -11.12 -1.71
C GLU A 113 -0.39 -12.48 -0.98
N PRO A 114 0.80 -12.96 -0.60
CA PRO A 114 0.92 -14.19 0.18
C PRO A 114 0.25 -14.04 1.55
N THR A 115 -0.27 -15.15 2.06
CA THR A 115 -0.79 -15.24 3.43
C THR A 115 0.19 -16.02 4.31
N PRO A 116 0.41 -15.61 5.57
CA PRO A 116 -0.13 -14.40 6.22
C PRO A 116 0.41 -13.10 5.60
N HIS A 117 -0.37 -12.02 5.72
CA HIS A 117 -0.02 -10.71 5.16
C HIS A 117 1.26 -10.18 5.81
N HIS A 118 2.10 -9.55 5.00
CA HIS A 118 3.35 -8.97 5.47
C HIS A 118 3.54 -7.61 4.83
N ALA A 119 3.51 -6.54 5.64
CA ALA A 119 3.48 -5.15 5.17
C ALA A 119 4.54 -4.83 4.10
N MET A 120 5.76 -5.36 4.22
CA MET A 120 6.81 -5.17 3.22
C MET A 120 6.47 -5.78 1.85
N VAL A 121 5.81 -6.93 1.83
CA VAL A 121 5.41 -7.60 0.58
C VAL A 121 4.24 -6.85 -0.07
N GLY A 122 3.23 -6.47 0.72
CA GLY A 122 2.14 -5.60 0.28
C GLY A 122 2.66 -4.30 -0.36
N ALA A 123 3.55 -3.57 0.33
CA ALA A 123 4.13 -2.33 -0.19
C ALA A 123 4.87 -2.50 -1.53
N LYS A 124 5.58 -3.62 -1.72
CA LYS A 124 6.25 -3.93 -2.99
C LYS A 124 5.26 -4.23 -4.11
N LEU A 125 4.22 -5.01 -3.83
CA LEU A 125 3.16 -5.33 -4.79
C LEU A 125 2.40 -4.08 -5.21
N GLU A 126 2.09 -3.20 -4.25
CA GLU A 126 1.47 -1.91 -4.52
C GLU A 126 2.36 -1.01 -5.37
N ALA A 127 3.66 -0.90 -5.06
CA ALA A 127 4.61 -0.11 -5.85
C ALA A 127 4.71 -0.62 -7.30
N GLU A 128 4.74 -1.93 -7.50
CA GLU A 128 4.68 -2.55 -8.82
C GLU A 128 3.35 -2.23 -9.54
N ALA A 129 2.23 -2.34 -8.82
CA ALA A 129 0.90 -2.04 -9.36
C ALA A 129 0.77 -0.57 -9.79
N PHE A 130 1.27 0.37 -8.99
CA PHE A 130 1.36 1.79 -9.34
C PHE A 130 2.15 2.00 -10.63
N SER A 131 3.32 1.37 -10.74
CA SER A 131 4.16 1.47 -11.94
C SER A 131 3.44 1.00 -13.19
N ARG A 132 2.76 -0.16 -13.12
CA ARG A 132 2.03 -0.72 -14.26
C ARG A 132 0.83 0.15 -14.65
N LEU A 133 0.05 0.62 -13.69
CA LEU A 133 -1.10 1.47 -13.97
C LEU A 133 -0.67 2.81 -14.55
N VAL A 134 0.28 3.50 -13.91
CA VAL A 134 0.64 4.87 -14.27
C VAL A 134 1.55 4.89 -15.50
N ARG A 135 2.59 4.05 -15.52
CA ARG A 135 3.64 4.07 -16.55
C ARG A 135 3.47 2.99 -17.62
N GLY A 136 2.72 1.93 -17.35
CA GLY A 136 2.64 0.77 -18.26
C GLY A 136 3.86 -0.15 -18.20
N GLU A 137 4.71 0.03 -17.19
CA GLU A 137 6.02 -0.61 -17.08
C GLU A 137 6.16 -1.31 -15.72
N GLY A 138 6.90 -2.43 -15.69
CA GLY A 138 7.29 -3.06 -14.43
C GLY A 138 8.33 -2.23 -13.67
N LEU A 139 8.37 -2.37 -12.34
CA LEU A 139 9.28 -1.65 -11.46
C LEU A 139 10.31 -2.56 -10.81
N LEU A 140 9.90 -3.72 -10.30
CA LEU A 140 10.77 -4.63 -9.55
C LEU A 140 11.16 -5.85 -10.38
N GLU A 141 12.44 -6.22 -10.36
CA GLU A 141 12.96 -7.38 -11.11
C GLU A 141 12.25 -8.69 -10.75
N GLU A 142 11.81 -8.83 -9.50
CA GLU A 142 11.07 -10.02 -9.03
C GLU A 142 9.72 -10.22 -9.74
N PHE A 143 9.21 -9.19 -10.44
CA PHE A 143 8.00 -9.24 -11.25
C PHE A 143 8.24 -9.15 -12.76
N ALA A 144 9.51 -9.22 -13.19
CA ALA A 144 9.88 -9.18 -14.61
C ALA A 144 9.23 -10.33 -15.41
N GLY A 145 8.88 -10.05 -16.68
CA GLY A 145 8.30 -11.04 -17.60
C GLY A 145 6.80 -11.30 -17.43
N LYS A 146 6.11 -10.59 -16.53
CA LYS A 146 4.63 -10.56 -16.48
C LYS A 146 4.11 -9.50 -17.46
N GLN A 147 3.03 -9.79 -18.19
CA GLN A 147 2.40 -8.79 -19.07
C GLN A 147 1.97 -7.56 -18.27
N THR A 148 2.27 -6.37 -18.80
CA THR A 148 1.80 -5.09 -18.28
C THR A 148 0.69 -4.56 -19.19
N PRO A 149 -0.46 -4.13 -18.63
CA PRO A 149 -1.44 -3.38 -19.42
C PRO A 149 -0.86 -2.02 -19.85
N ASN A 150 -1.31 -1.48 -21.00
CA ASN A 150 -0.93 -0.11 -21.41
C ASN A 150 -1.22 0.92 -20.30
N GLY A 151 -0.22 1.68 -19.85
CA GLY A 151 -0.36 2.66 -18.77
C GLY A 151 -1.35 3.78 -19.09
N VAL A 152 -1.73 4.56 -18.07
CA VAL A 152 -2.57 5.76 -18.21
C VAL A 152 -1.78 6.85 -18.96
N GLY A 153 -1.77 6.78 -20.29
CA GLY A 153 -1.06 7.72 -21.16
C GLY A 153 -0.56 7.15 -22.48
N GLY A 154 -0.56 5.81 -22.63
CA GLY A 154 -0.33 5.17 -23.92
C GLY A 154 -1.48 5.48 -24.86
N ARG A 155 -1.22 6.30 -25.89
CA ARG A 155 -2.13 6.43 -27.03
C ARG A 155 -2.04 5.13 -27.83
N ASP A 156 -3.20 4.60 -28.20
CA ASP A 156 -3.31 3.58 -29.25
C ASP A 156 -2.78 4.12 -30.59
#